data_AF-A0A1Y3GG07-F1
#
_entry.id   AF-A0A1Y3GG07-F1
#
_cell.length_a   1.000
_cell.length_b   1.000
_cell.length_c   1.000
_cell.angle_alpha   90.00
_cell.angle_beta   90.00
_cell.angle_gamma   90.00
#
_symmetry.space_group_name_H-M   'P 1'
#
loop_
_entity.id
_entity.type
_entity.pdbx_description
1 polymer ?
#
loop_
_entity_poly.entity_id
_entity_poly.type
_entity_poly.pdbx_seq_one_letter_code
_entity_poly.pdbx_strand_id
1 'polypeptide(L)'
;MQAQLSYRVNSDLFSNHYLKKLLPETDQWQEVTEQEIEEKLNEIEKLYRREKDRLESYNEGQLEYNFIRPILDILDIEFEVQQTVERGRRRPDYGFFKNEEDRQKAHDVARGFESGTGDFYSNAIAVADAKRWGRKLDKRGEHKRDFENPSHQIHVYLQETEPDWAVLTNGKKWRIYHSKTSHRLDSYYEINLQTLLENKHQYENIKKEFKYFYHFFRKQAFTKDSTDKCFLDRVLEQSNRFSKELGKDLQDNIYNAIKLLAEGFLQHDPNNLDESKLDLIHDSSLTYLYRLIFVFYAESEGRDLLDTKNEIYDQNYSLNSLKQEIKEELKKSTPRYRAWQTNLWDRLNELFQLIDKGSKNMGIPEEDLYIPPYNGGLFKTTEEEATGKPTNSYRKTKLETST
;
A
#
# COMPACT_ATOMS: atom_id res chain seq x y z
N MET A 1 14.68 6.52 20.06
CA MET A 1 14.27 6.23 18.67
C MET A 1 13.27 7.29 18.23
N GLN A 2 13.67 8.21 17.35
CA GLN A 2 12.70 9.06 16.65
C GLN A 2 11.90 8.17 15.71
N ALA A 3 10.57 8.14 15.86
CA ALA A 3 9.70 7.48 14.91
C ALA A 3 9.97 8.09 13.53
N GLN A 4 10.48 7.28 12.60
CA GLN A 4 10.70 7.67 11.23
C GLN A 4 9.30 7.96 10.65
N LEU A 5 8.90 9.23 10.61
CA LEU A 5 7.66 9.65 9.97
C LEU A 5 7.79 9.28 8.50
N SER A 6 7.08 8.25 8.06
CA SER A 6 7.07 7.87 6.64
C SER A 6 6.53 9.04 5.83
N TYR A 7 7.37 9.65 4.99
CA TYR A 7 6.97 10.77 4.12
C TYR A 7 5.96 10.34 3.05
N ARG A 8 5.88 9.04 2.76
CA ARG A 8 5.02 8.44 1.74
C ARG A 8 4.13 7.38 2.33
N VAL A 9 2.87 7.38 1.91
CA VAL A 9 1.89 6.33 2.23
C VAL A 9 1.18 5.95 0.94
N ASN A 10 1.23 4.67 0.57
CA ASN A 10 0.43 4.12 -0.51
C ASN A 10 -0.59 3.16 0.11
N SER A 11 -1.86 3.53 0.03
CA SER A 11 -2.98 2.80 0.62
C SER A 11 -3.84 2.27 -0.53
N ASP A 12 -3.59 1.02 -0.93
CA ASP A 12 -4.35 0.26 -1.94
C ASP A 12 -4.66 0.92 -3.30
N LEU A 13 -3.97 2.01 -3.65
CA LEU A 13 -4.08 2.65 -4.97
C LEU A 13 -3.08 2.03 -5.96
N PHE A 14 -1.82 1.85 -5.55
CA PHE A 14 -0.76 1.28 -6.38
C PHE A 14 -0.11 0.05 -5.71
N SER A 15 0.74 -0.68 -6.45
CA SER A 15 1.55 -1.75 -5.90
C SER A 15 2.82 -1.19 -5.27
N ASN A 16 3.04 -1.48 -3.98
CA ASN A 16 4.27 -1.08 -3.28
C ASN A 16 5.54 -1.65 -3.94
N HIS A 17 5.45 -2.84 -4.52
CA HIS A 17 6.56 -3.43 -5.26
C HIS A 17 6.84 -2.66 -6.55
N TYR A 18 5.79 -2.39 -7.35
CA TYR A 18 5.94 -1.61 -8.58
C TYR A 18 6.58 -0.25 -8.30
N LEU A 19 6.05 0.49 -7.31
CA LEU A 19 6.57 1.80 -6.93
C LEU A 19 8.04 1.79 -6.51
N LYS A 20 8.50 0.73 -5.82
CA LYS A 20 9.87 0.68 -5.27
C LYS A 20 10.90 0.08 -6.21
N LYS A 21 10.50 -0.85 -7.09
CA LYS A 21 11.43 -1.69 -7.86
C LYS A 21 11.32 -1.52 -9.37
N LEU A 22 10.13 -1.24 -9.88
CA LEU A 22 9.88 -1.21 -11.32
C LEU A 22 9.76 0.21 -11.86
N LEU A 23 9.04 1.08 -11.14
CA LEU A 23 8.89 2.48 -11.51
C LEU A 23 10.24 3.18 -11.74
N PRO A 24 11.27 3.02 -10.87
CA PRO A 24 12.58 3.65 -11.12
C PRO A 24 13.27 3.20 -12.41
N GLU A 25 12.92 2.03 -12.95
CA GLU A 25 13.51 1.49 -14.18
C GLU A 25 12.76 1.92 -15.45
N THR A 26 11.66 2.67 -15.32
CA THR A 26 10.86 3.11 -16.47
C THR A 26 11.46 4.33 -17.17
N ASP A 27 11.32 4.39 -18.50
CA ASP A 27 11.78 5.54 -19.30
C ASP A 27 11.18 6.85 -18.80
N GLN A 28 9.90 6.85 -18.44
CA GLN A 28 9.18 8.02 -17.92
C GLN A 28 9.77 8.54 -16.60
N TRP A 29 10.35 7.66 -15.78
CA TRP A 29 11.05 8.05 -14.55
C TRP A 29 12.46 8.57 -14.83
N GLN A 30 13.13 8.01 -15.83
CA GLN A 30 14.50 8.36 -16.22
C GLN A 30 14.57 9.64 -17.06
N GLU A 31 13.50 9.97 -17.79
CA GLU A 31 13.39 11.19 -18.61
C GLU A 31 13.57 12.46 -17.77
N VAL A 32 13.07 12.47 -16.53
CA VAL A 32 13.23 13.61 -15.62
C VAL A 32 14.63 13.61 -15.02
N THR A 33 15.41 14.60 -15.42
CA THR A 33 16.82 14.77 -15.04
C THR A 33 16.98 15.12 -13.57
N GLU A 34 18.14 14.79 -12.98
CA GLU A 34 18.44 15.18 -11.59
C GLU A 34 18.49 16.71 -11.42
N GLN A 35 18.92 17.44 -12.44
CA GLN A 35 18.97 18.91 -12.42
C GLN A 35 17.55 19.50 -12.32
N GLU A 36 16.60 19.01 -13.11
CA GLU A 36 15.21 19.45 -13.04
C GLU A 36 14.60 19.19 -11.65
N ILE A 37 14.85 18.01 -11.08
CA ILE A 37 14.43 17.66 -9.71
C ILE A 37 15.03 18.63 -8.69
N GLU A 38 16.31 18.96 -8.82
CA GLU A 38 17.01 19.88 -7.91
C GLU A 38 16.47 21.31 -8.03
N GLU A 39 16.23 21.80 -9.25
CA GLU A 39 15.65 23.12 -9.50
C GLU A 39 14.27 23.25 -8.85
N LYS A 40 13.35 22.31 -9.13
CA LYS A 40 11.98 22.31 -8.60
C LYS A 40 11.96 22.09 -7.08
N LEU A 41 12.84 21.23 -6.54
CA LEU A 41 12.99 21.05 -5.09
C LEU A 41 13.41 22.36 -4.42
N ASN A 42 14.40 23.06 -4.98
CA ASN A 42 14.91 24.31 -4.43
C ASN A 42 13.85 25.42 -4.45
N GLU A 43 13.01 25.49 -5.49
CA GLU A 43 11.88 26.42 -5.55
C GLU A 43 10.86 26.16 -4.45
N ILE A 44 10.44 24.89 -4.27
CA ILE A 44 9.50 24.50 -3.21
C ILE A 44 10.11 24.70 -1.82
N GLU A 45 11.39 24.40 -1.62
CA GLU A 45 12.07 24.65 -0.36
C GLU A 45 12.09 26.15 0.00
N LYS A 46 12.41 27.02 -0.97
CA LYS A 46 12.41 28.48 -0.76
C LYS A 46 11.02 28.97 -0.39
N LEU A 47 9.99 28.52 -1.11
CA LEU A 47 8.59 28.83 -0.81
C LEU A 47 8.21 28.36 0.59
N TYR A 48 8.52 27.10 0.92
CA TYR A 48 8.22 26.53 2.23
C TYR A 48 8.90 27.29 3.36
N ARG A 49 10.20 27.62 3.24
CA ARG A 49 10.92 28.41 4.26
C ARG A 49 10.33 29.81 4.45
N ARG A 50 9.86 30.45 3.37
CA ARG A 50 9.25 31.79 3.43
C ARG A 50 7.90 31.79 4.15
N GLU A 51 7.09 30.76 3.95
CA GLU A 51 5.73 30.69 4.48
C GLU A 51 5.62 29.92 5.80
N LYS A 52 6.62 29.09 6.16
CA LYS A 52 6.59 28.12 7.27
C LYS A 52 5.92 28.63 8.54
N ASP A 53 6.35 29.79 9.02
CA ASP A 53 5.89 30.36 10.31
C ASP A 53 4.44 30.86 10.27
N ARG A 54 3.87 31.05 9.07
CA ARG A 54 2.53 31.58 8.83
C ARG A 54 1.52 30.49 8.45
N LEU A 55 1.98 29.32 7.99
CA LEU A 55 1.13 28.23 7.48
C LEU A 55 0.03 27.82 8.46
N GLU A 56 0.32 27.72 9.76
CA GLU A 56 -0.67 27.33 10.78
C GLU A 56 -1.76 28.39 11.03
N SER A 57 -1.45 29.66 10.73
CA SER A 57 -2.38 30.78 10.92
C SER A 57 -3.25 31.09 9.71
N TYR A 58 -2.91 30.54 8.54
CA TYR A 58 -3.66 30.76 7.32
C TYR A 58 -5.05 30.11 7.37
N ASN A 59 -6.04 30.87 6.94
CA ASN A 59 -7.31 30.28 6.51
C ASN A 59 -7.15 29.57 5.16
N GLU A 60 -8.20 28.88 4.70
CA GLU A 60 -8.15 28.06 3.47
C GLU A 60 -7.74 28.88 2.24
N GLY A 61 -8.41 29.99 1.94
CA GLY A 61 -8.08 30.85 0.80
C GLY A 61 -6.69 31.49 0.88
N GLN A 62 -6.22 31.83 2.07
CA GLN A 62 -4.85 32.32 2.27
C GLN A 62 -3.80 31.23 2.03
N LEU A 63 -4.06 30.01 2.49
CA LEU A 63 -3.17 28.88 2.25
C LEU A 63 -3.12 28.53 0.77
N GLU A 64 -4.28 28.54 0.11
CA GLU A 64 -4.39 28.35 -1.33
C GLU A 64 -3.53 29.34 -2.08
N TYR A 65 -3.75 30.63 -1.87
CA TYR A 65 -3.08 31.69 -2.61
C TYR A 65 -1.58 31.77 -2.32
N ASN A 66 -1.18 31.67 -1.05
CA ASN A 66 0.22 31.90 -0.67
C ASN A 66 1.10 30.64 -0.74
N PHE A 67 0.50 29.44 -0.76
CA PHE A 67 1.26 28.19 -0.65
C PHE A 67 0.86 27.13 -1.69
N ILE A 68 -0.42 26.77 -1.81
CA ILE A 68 -0.83 25.67 -2.70
C ILE A 68 -0.70 26.05 -4.17
N ARG A 69 -1.24 27.20 -4.59
CA ARG A 69 -1.17 27.67 -5.98
C ARG A 69 0.26 27.86 -6.46
N PRO A 70 1.18 28.50 -5.70
CA PRO A 70 2.58 28.54 -6.08
C PRO A 70 3.23 27.16 -6.24
N ILE A 71 2.82 26.15 -5.46
CA ILE A 71 3.31 24.78 -5.67
C ILE A 71 2.74 24.20 -6.97
N LEU A 72 1.46 24.43 -7.28
CA LEU A 72 0.86 24.01 -8.55
C LEU A 72 1.57 24.65 -9.74
N ASP A 73 1.93 25.93 -9.64
CA ASP A 73 2.72 26.65 -10.65
C ASP A 73 4.10 26.02 -10.84
N ILE A 74 4.81 25.70 -9.74
CA ILE A 74 6.12 25.01 -9.80
C ILE A 74 5.98 23.63 -10.44
N LEU A 75 4.85 22.95 -10.23
CA LEU A 75 4.52 21.65 -10.82
C LEU A 75 4.01 21.75 -12.27
N ASP A 76 4.07 22.96 -12.86
CA ASP A 76 3.63 23.33 -14.19
C ASP A 76 2.15 22.98 -14.45
N ILE A 77 1.30 22.96 -13.41
CA ILE A 77 -0.12 22.66 -13.50
C ILE A 77 -0.88 23.90 -13.98
N GLU A 78 -1.57 23.79 -15.12
CA GLU A 78 -2.57 24.78 -15.51
C GLU A 78 -3.83 24.51 -14.70
N PHE A 79 -4.32 25.49 -13.93
CA PHE A 79 -5.53 25.33 -13.13
C PHE A 79 -6.47 26.52 -13.25
N GLU A 80 -7.77 26.26 -13.09
CA GLU A 80 -8.77 27.31 -12.90
C GLU A 80 -9.59 27.01 -11.64
N VAL A 81 -10.00 28.07 -10.95
CA VAL A 81 -10.71 27.99 -9.68
C VAL A 81 -12.19 28.25 -9.91
N GLN A 82 -13.04 27.31 -9.50
CA GLN A 82 -14.47 27.54 -9.54
C GLN A 82 -14.92 28.22 -8.23
N GLN A 83 -15.30 29.50 -8.32
CA GLN A 83 -15.91 30.18 -7.16
C GLN A 83 -17.29 29.57 -6.88
N THR A 84 -17.51 29.07 -5.67
CA THR A 84 -18.79 28.49 -5.23
C THR A 84 -19.84 29.60 -5.07
N VAL A 85 -20.49 30.02 -6.16
CA VAL A 85 -21.48 31.12 -6.13
C VAL A 85 -22.89 30.66 -5.73
N GLU A 86 -23.21 29.37 -5.82
CA GLU A 86 -24.55 28.86 -5.48
C GLU A 86 -24.59 27.96 -4.25
N ARG A 87 -25.47 28.31 -3.30
CA ARG A 87 -25.80 27.50 -2.12
C ARG A 87 -26.54 26.22 -2.54
N GLY A 88 -25.82 25.14 -2.84
CA GLY A 88 -26.46 23.82 -2.94
C GLY A 88 -25.65 22.72 -3.60
N ARG A 89 -24.85 23.01 -4.63
CA ARG A 89 -23.98 22.01 -5.29
C ARG A 89 -22.53 22.24 -4.89
N ARG A 90 -21.91 21.24 -4.26
CA ARG A 90 -20.48 21.26 -3.93
C ARG A 90 -19.70 20.89 -5.17
N ARG A 91 -18.64 21.62 -5.44
CA ARG A 91 -17.79 21.43 -6.62
C ARG A 91 -16.32 21.47 -6.19
N PRO A 92 -15.42 20.77 -6.91
CA PRO A 92 -13.98 20.88 -6.67
C PRO A 92 -13.49 22.32 -6.69
N ASP A 93 -12.56 22.66 -5.80
CA ASP A 93 -11.97 24.01 -5.79
C ASP A 93 -11.19 24.31 -7.09
N TYR A 94 -10.58 23.28 -7.68
CA TYR A 94 -9.72 23.38 -8.85
C TYR A 94 -10.12 22.39 -9.95
N GLY A 95 -10.09 22.85 -11.20
CA GLY A 95 -9.91 22.00 -12.38
C GLY A 95 -8.47 22.13 -12.88
N PHE A 96 -7.82 21.02 -13.21
CA PHE A 96 -6.50 21.01 -13.86
C PHE A 96 -6.69 20.82 -15.36
N PHE A 97 -5.91 21.52 -16.18
CA PHE A 97 -6.08 21.55 -17.63
C PHE A 97 -4.79 21.20 -18.37
N LYS A 98 -4.93 20.66 -19.58
CA LYS A 98 -3.79 20.29 -20.42
C LYS A 98 -3.05 21.50 -20.98
N ASN A 99 -3.77 22.57 -21.27
CA ASN A 99 -3.22 23.78 -21.89
C ASN A 99 -4.06 25.00 -21.50
N GLU A 100 -3.51 26.17 -21.83
CA GLU A 100 -4.13 27.47 -21.55
C GLU A 100 -5.48 27.66 -22.26
N GLU A 101 -5.67 27.07 -23.44
CA GLU A 101 -6.92 27.18 -24.19
C GLU A 101 -8.07 26.48 -23.46
N ASP A 102 -7.84 25.26 -22.98
CA ASP A 102 -8.81 24.49 -22.21
C ASP A 102 -9.12 25.16 -20.86
N ARG A 103 -8.10 25.76 -20.22
CA ARG A 103 -8.25 26.56 -19.01
C ARG A 103 -9.13 27.80 -19.26
N GLN A 104 -8.89 28.52 -20.36
CA GLN A 104 -9.66 29.72 -20.71
C GLN A 104 -11.13 29.38 -21.04
N LYS A 105 -11.40 28.26 -21.72
CA LYS A 105 -12.77 27.76 -21.93
C LYS A 105 -13.47 27.53 -20.59
N ALA A 106 -12.81 26.87 -19.65
CA ALA A 106 -13.38 26.67 -18.31
C ALA A 106 -13.62 27.99 -17.56
N HIS A 107 -12.70 28.95 -17.70
CA HIS A 107 -12.87 30.30 -17.15
C HIS A 107 -14.12 31.01 -17.69
N ASP A 108 -14.34 30.93 -19.00
CA ASP A 108 -15.48 31.57 -19.67
C ASP A 108 -16.81 30.94 -19.24
N VAL A 109 -16.82 29.60 -19.07
CA VAL A 109 -17.94 28.86 -18.47
C VAL A 109 -18.20 29.30 -17.02
N ALA A 110 -17.17 29.40 -16.20
CA ALA A 110 -17.30 29.81 -14.79
C ALA A 110 -17.86 31.23 -14.63
N ARG A 111 -17.57 32.13 -15.58
CA ARG A 111 -18.07 33.51 -15.60
C ARG A 111 -19.44 33.66 -16.25
N GLY A 112 -20.03 32.58 -16.77
CA GLY A 112 -21.33 32.59 -17.43
C GLY A 112 -21.33 33.29 -18.79
N PHE A 113 -20.17 33.37 -19.46
CA PHE A 113 -20.06 33.93 -20.81
C PHE A 113 -20.61 32.97 -21.88
N GLU A 114 -20.67 31.67 -21.61
CA GLU A 114 -21.39 30.70 -22.45
C GLU A 114 -22.83 30.50 -21.98
N SER A 115 -23.77 30.70 -22.90
CA SER A 115 -25.20 30.54 -22.67
C SER A 115 -25.60 29.06 -22.76
N GLY A 116 -25.40 28.30 -21.69
CA GLY A 116 -25.98 26.97 -21.50
C GLY A 116 -24.97 25.91 -21.09
N THR A 117 -25.28 25.19 -20.00
CA THR A 117 -24.87 23.79 -19.67
C THR A 117 -23.43 23.31 -19.92
N GLY A 118 -22.45 24.16 -20.23
CA GLY A 118 -21.04 23.76 -20.28
C GLY A 118 -20.60 23.33 -18.89
N ASP A 119 -20.08 22.11 -18.75
CA ASP A 119 -19.49 21.67 -17.50
C ASP A 119 -18.04 22.19 -17.44
N PHE A 120 -17.75 22.95 -16.38
CA PHE A 120 -16.44 23.56 -16.10
C PHE A 120 -15.31 22.50 -16.13
N TYR A 121 -15.62 21.25 -15.80
CA TYR A 121 -14.65 20.17 -15.71
C TYR A 121 -14.57 19.28 -16.97
N SER A 122 -15.36 19.53 -18.03
CA SER A 122 -15.35 18.65 -19.22
C SER A 122 -13.99 18.51 -19.90
N ASN A 123 -13.18 19.58 -19.90
CA ASN A 123 -11.84 19.55 -20.48
C ASN A 123 -10.74 19.42 -19.40
N ALA A 124 -11.12 19.15 -18.16
CA ALA A 124 -10.15 18.98 -17.09
C ALA A 124 -9.43 17.62 -17.23
N ILE A 125 -8.14 17.59 -16.93
CA ILE A 125 -7.34 16.36 -16.85
C ILE A 125 -7.34 15.75 -15.45
N ALA A 126 -7.68 16.55 -14.44
CA ALA A 126 -7.90 16.14 -13.06
C ALA A 126 -8.71 17.23 -12.32
N VAL A 127 -9.30 16.87 -11.18
CA VAL A 127 -9.91 17.83 -10.25
C VAL A 127 -9.10 17.90 -8.96
N ALA A 128 -9.14 19.02 -8.25
CA ALA A 128 -8.49 19.10 -6.95
C ALA A 128 -9.26 19.93 -5.94
N ASP A 129 -9.00 19.64 -4.66
CA ASP A 129 -9.64 20.29 -3.53
C ASP A 129 -8.60 20.58 -2.45
N ALA A 130 -8.66 21.79 -1.90
CA ALA A 130 -7.74 22.28 -0.91
C ALA A 130 -8.44 22.37 0.45
N LYS A 131 -7.67 22.19 1.52
CA LYS A 131 -8.14 22.38 2.89
C LYS A 131 -7.15 23.22 3.68
N ARG A 132 -7.63 23.89 4.71
CA ARG A 132 -6.77 24.61 5.68
C ARG A 132 -5.65 23.72 6.26
N TRP A 133 -4.55 24.36 6.65
CA TRP A 133 -3.37 23.69 7.18
C TRP A 133 -3.70 22.86 8.43
N GLY A 134 -3.11 21.67 8.55
CA GLY A 134 -3.34 20.77 9.69
C GLY A 134 -4.70 20.04 9.69
N ARG A 135 -5.62 20.35 8.77
CA ARG A 135 -6.89 19.62 8.63
C ARG A 135 -6.62 18.15 8.29
N LYS A 136 -7.14 17.23 9.11
CA LYS A 136 -7.07 15.79 8.81
C LYS A 136 -7.92 15.47 7.58
N LEU A 137 -7.36 14.70 6.64
CA LEU A 137 -7.99 14.37 5.37
C LEU A 137 -8.89 13.12 5.44
N ASP A 138 -8.71 12.26 6.46
CA ASP A 138 -9.42 10.98 6.63
C ASP A 138 -10.63 11.04 7.57
N LYS A 139 -10.80 12.14 8.30
CA LYS A 139 -11.75 12.21 9.43
C LYS A 139 -12.74 13.34 9.25
N ARG A 140 -13.97 13.09 9.70
CA ARG A 140 -14.88 14.17 10.09
C ARG A 140 -14.25 14.91 11.26
N GLY A 141 -14.29 16.24 11.24
CA GLY A 141 -13.84 17.04 12.37
C GLY A 141 -14.96 17.32 13.35
N GLU A 142 -14.56 17.79 14.52
CA GLU A 142 -15.43 17.93 15.69
C GLU A 142 -16.30 19.20 15.64
N HIS A 143 -15.92 20.18 14.82
CA HIS A 143 -16.69 21.42 14.64
C HIS A 143 -17.73 21.28 13.53
N LYS A 144 -18.88 21.97 13.65
CA LYS A 144 -19.96 21.98 12.63
C LYS A 144 -19.48 22.31 11.21
N ARG A 145 -18.43 23.14 11.08
CA ARG A 145 -17.83 23.55 9.79
C ARG A 145 -16.98 22.45 9.14
N ASP A 146 -16.66 21.43 9.92
CA ASP A 146 -15.68 20.39 9.66
C ASP A 146 -16.33 18.99 9.68
N PHE A 147 -17.66 18.91 9.72
CA PHE A 147 -18.42 17.66 9.93
C PHE A 147 -18.25 16.63 8.80
N GLU A 148 -17.72 17.05 7.66
CA GLU A 148 -17.56 16.23 6.48
C GLU A 148 -16.16 15.63 6.35
N ASN A 149 -16.10 14.42 5.80
CA ASN A 149 -14.85 13.73 5.52
C ASN A 149 -14.31 14.21 4.16
N PRO A 150 -13.14 14.88 4.09
CA PRO A 150 -12.58 15.36 2.82
C PRO A 150 -12.37 14.24 1.78
N SER A 151 -12.00 13.04 2.21
CA SER A 151 -11.85 11.89 1.30
C SER A 151 -13.19 11.48 0.66
N HIS A 152 -14.30 11.60 1.39
CA HIS A 152 -15.64 11.37 0.85
C HIS A 152 -16.05 12.46 -0.14
N GLN A 153 -15.67 13.70 0.12
CA GLN A 153 -15.93 14.83 -0.78
C GLN A 153 -15.25 14.61 -2.15
N ILE A 154 -13.99 14.16 -2.15
CA ILE A 154 -13.27 13.76 -3.37
C ILE A 154 -13.98 12.62 -4.11
N HIS A 155 -14.48 11.61 -3.40
CA HIS A 155 -15.24 10.54 -4.04
C HIS A 155 -16.47 11.09 -4.78
N VAL A 156 -17.25 11.97 -4.13
CA VAL A 156 -18.42 12.59 -4.77
C VAL A 156 -18.02 13.38 -6.02
N TYR A 157 -16.95 14.16 -5.95
CA TYR A 157 -16.45 14.89 -7.12
C TYR A 157 -16.11 13.98 -8.29
N LEU A 158 -15.38 12.89 -8.04
CA LEU A 158 -15.04 11.90 -9.05
C LEU A 158 -16.25 11.13 -9.63
N GLN A 159 -17.44 11.26 -9.03
CA GLN A 159 -18.69 10.73 -9.61
C GLN A 159 -19.48 11.78 -10.38
N GLU A 160 -19.24 13.07 -10.10
CA GLU A 160 -19.97 14.20 -10.68
C GLU A 160 -19.21 14.93 -11.78
N THR A 161 -17.91 14.65 -11.95
CA THR A 161 -17.06 15.25 -12.98
C THR A 161 -16.47 14.17 -13.91
N GLU A 162 -16.04 14.58 -15.10
CA GLU A 162 -15.44 13.69 -16.11
C GLU A 162 -14.04 13.12 -15.76
N PRO A 163 -13.13 13.86 -15.09
CA PRO A 163 -11.77 13.35 -14.86
C PRO A 163 -11.70 12.12 -13.94
N ASP A 164 -10.86 11.16 -14.31
CA ASP A 164 -10.63 9.93 -13.52
C ASP A 164 -9.75 10.14 -12.28
N TRP A 165 -8.99 11.24 -12.23
CA TRP A 165 -8.00 11.51 -11.20
C TRP A 165 -8.37 12.75 -10.39
N ALA A 166 -8.18 12.67 -9.07
CA ALA A 166 -8.37 13.80 -8.16
C ALA A 166 -7.20 13.98 -7.19
N VAL A 167 -6.90 15.24 -6.88
CA VAL A 167 -5.90 15.63 -5.87
C VAL A 167 -6.58 16.24 -4.65
N LEU A 168 -6.19 15.80 -3.45
CA LEU A 168 -6.61 16.40 -2.19
C LEU A 168 -5.39 16.85 -1.40
N THR A 169 -5.37 18.12 -0.99
CA THR A 169 -4.23 18.66 -0.24
C THR A 169 -4.65 19.58 0.89
N ASN A 170 -3.87 19.59 1.97
CA ASN A 170 -3.92 20.59 3.02
C ASN A 170 -2.61 21.39 3.12
N GLY A 171 -1.86 21.44 2.02
CA GLY A 171 -0.49 21.96 1.96
C GLY A 171 0.56 20.99 2.52
N LYS A 172 0.27 20.39 3.68
CA LYS A 172 1.17 19.43 4.35
C LYS A 172 1.23 18.09 3.63
N LYS A 173 0.06 17.53 3.31
CA LYS A 173 -0.14 16.22 2.69
C LYS A 173 -0.81 16.42 1.35
N TRP A 174 -0.31 15.74 0.34
CA TRP A 174 -0.83 15.71 -1.01
C TRP A 174 -1.25 14.29 -1.33
N ARG A 175 -2.50 14.11 -1.75
CA ARG A 175 -3.08 12.80 -2.05
C ARG A 175 -3.61 12.72 -3.45
N ILE A 176 -3.49 11.55 -4.05
CA ILE A 176 -4.09 11.20 -5.33
C ILE A 176 -5.15 10.12 -5.09
N TYR A 177 -6.30 10.30 -5.74
CA TYR A 177 -7.41 9.37 -5.78
C TYR A 177 -7.76 9.06 -7.23
N HIS A 178 -8.33 7.88 -7.45
CA HIS A 178 -8.81 7.43 -8.75
C HIS A 178 -10.30 7.09 -8.69
N SER A 179 -11.06 7.44 -9.73
CA SER A 179 -12.51 7.27 -9.84
C SER A 179 -12.97 5.87 -9.41
N LYS A 180 -12.37 4.82 -10.00
CA LYS A 180 -12.72 3.41 -9.76
C LYS A 180 -12.51 2.92 -8.32
N THR A 181 -11.61 3.53 -7.56
CA THR A 181 -11.26 3.05 -6.20
C THR A 181 -11.67 4.01 -5.09
N SER A 182 -12.08 5.23 -5.45
CA SER A 182 -12.41 6.33 -4.53
C SER A 182 -13.50 5.97 -3.51
N HIS A 183 -14.44 5.10 -3.84
CA HIS A 183 -15.52 4.64 -2.95
C HIS A 183 -15.02 3.96 -1.66
N ARG A 184 -13.79 3.42 -1.65
CA ARG A 184 -13.18 2.81 -0.46
C ARG A 184 -12.70 3.85 0.57
N LEU A 185 -12.56 5.11 0.15
CA LEU A 185 -12.08 6.29 0.92
C LEU A 185 -10.64 6.20 1.46
N ASP A 186 -10.17 4.99 1.78
CA ASP A 186 -8.80 4.67 2.18
C ASP A 186 -7.91 4.28 1.00
N SER A 187 -8.41 4.33 -0.24
CA SER A 187 -7.62 4.05 -1.44
C SER A 187 -7.00 5.32 -2.01
N TYR A 188 -5.73 5.58 -1.68
CA TYR A 188 -5.00 6.77 -2.13
C TYR A 188 -3.47 6.60 -2.11
N TYR A 189 -2.79 7.47 -2.84
CA TYR A 189 -1.34 7.68 -2.72
C TYR A 189 -1.06 9.04 -2.08
N GLU A 190 -0.33 9.08 -0.97
CA GLU A 190 -0.04 10.28 -0.18
C GLU A 190 1.47 10.55 -0.11
N ILE A 191 1.84 11.82 -0.31
CA ILE A 191 3.13 12.37 0.10
C ILE A 191 2.89 13.47 1.14
N ASN A 192 3.55 13.35 2.29
CA ASN A 192 3.65 14.40 3.29
C ASN A 192 4.84 15.29 2.94
N LEU A 193 4.56 16.34 2.18
CA LEU A 193 5.53 17.31 1.68
C LEU A 193 6.27 18.02 2.83
N GLN A 194 5.59 18.36 3.93
CA GLN A 194 6.27 18.94 5.09
C GLN A 194 7.33 18.00 5.63
N THR A 195 6.96 16.73 5.88
CA THR A 195 7.90 15.74 6.41
C THR A 195 9.06 15.54 5.45
N LEU A 196 8.80 15.49 4.14
CA LEU A 196 9.85 15.38 3.12
C LEU A 196 10.85 16.56 3.20
N LEU A 197 10.36 17.80 3.27
CA LEU A 197 11.21 19.00 3.30
C LEU A 197 11.91 19.23 4.65
N GLU A 198 11.30 18.78 5.76
CA GLU A 198 11.88 18.91 7.10
C GLU A 198 12.83 17.77 7.46
N ASN A 199 12.80 16.66 6.71
CA ASN A 199 13.66 15.52 6.98
C ASN A 199 15.09 15.82 6.53
N LYS A 200 15.90 16.35 7.45
CA LYS A 200 17.31 16.75 7.24
C LYS A 200 18.28 15.59 7.06
N HIS A 201 17.87 14.48 6.46
CA HIS A 201 18.82 13.45 6.03
C HIS A 201 19.70 14.00 4.89
N GLN A 202 20.71 13.22 4.49
CA GLN A 202 21.60 13.56 3.36
C GLN A 202 20.78 14.09 2.17
N TYR A 203 21.19 15.22 1.58
CA TYR A 203 20.44 15.91 0.50
C TYR A 203 20.09 14.97 -0.67
N GLU A 204 20.96 13.99 -0.96
CA GLU A 204 20.69 12.95 -1.95
C GLU A 204 19.45 12.11 -1.68
N ASN A 205 19.13 11.85 -0.41
CA ASN A 205 17.90 11.13 -0.06
C ASN A 205 16.68 12.02 -0.29
N ILE A 206 16.73 13.30 0.07
CA ILE A 206 15.63 14.25 -0.16
C ILE A 206 15.34 14.36 -1.65
N LYS A 207 16.36 14.46 -2.52
CA LYS A 207 16.18 14.47 -3.98
C LYS A 207 15.44 13.22 -4.48
N LYS A 208 15.85 12.03 -4.02
CA LYS A 208 15.21 10.77 -4.39
C LYS A 208 13.75 10.69 -3.92
N GLU A 209 13.48 11.15 -2.70
CA GLU A 209 12.12 11.19 -2.15
C GLU A 209 11.25 12.24 -2.87
N PHE A 210 11.80 13.42 -3.15
CA PHE A 210 11.14 14.48 -3.90
C PHE A 210 10.84 14.06 -5.34
N LYS A 211 11.70 13.25 -5.98
CA LYS A 211 11.42 12.71 -7.31
C LYS A 211 10.08 11.98 -7.37
N TYR A 212 9.66 11.29 -6.30
CA TYR A 212 8.32 10.69 -6.20
C TYR A 212 7.21 11.73 -6.06
N PHE A 213 7.41 12.82 -5.32
CA PHE A 213 6.43 13.90 -5.27
C PHE A 213 6.26 14.52 -6.66
N TYR A 214 7.37 14.90 -7.30
CA TYR A 214 7.36 15.55 -8.59
C TYR A 214 6.68 14.71 -9.68
N HIS A 215 7.02 13.42 -9.80
CA HIS A 215 6.43 12.55 -10.83
C HIS A 215 4.92 12.37 -10.70
N PHE A 216 4.41 12.32 -9.47
CA PHE A 216 3.00 12.01 -9.21
C PHE A 216 2.11 13.25 -9.23
N PHE A 217 2.65 14.43 -8.97
CA PHE A 217 1.85 15.66 -8.84
C PHE A 217 2.10 16.71 -9.93
N ARG A 218 3.11 16.55 -10.82
CA ARG A 218 3.32 17.45 -11.97
C ARG A 218 2.25 17.29 -13.04
N LYS A 219 2.08 18.29 -13.92
CA LYS A 219 1.09 18.28 -15.01
C LYS A 219 1.10 17.03 -15.88
N GLN A 220 2.29 16.54 -16.22
CA GLN A 220 2.45 15.34 -17.05
C GLN A 220 1.96 14.06 -16.33
N ALA A 221 1.78 14.08 -15.01
CA ALA A 221 1.19 12.96 -14.27
C ALA A 221 -0.25 12.67 -14.74
N PHE A 222 -1.00 13.74 -15.08
CA PHE A 222 -2.42 13.72 -15.45
C PHE A 222 -2.65 13.88 -16.96
N THR A 223 -1.67 14.37 -17.70
CA THR A 223 -1.81 14.64 -19.13
C THR A 223 -1.78 13.34 -19.93
N LYS A 224 -2.87 13.05 -20.64
CA LYS A 224 -2.94 11.92 -21.56
C LYS A 224 -2.09 12.16 -22.82
N ASP A 225 -1.35 11.13 -23.22
CA ASP A 225 -0.58 11.10 -24.46
C ASP A 225 -1.40 10.60 -25.66
N SER A 226 -0.73 10.31 -26.78
CA SER A 226 -1.38 9.81 -28.01
C SER A 226 -2.07 8.45 -27.87
N THR A 227 -1.81 7.72 -26.78
CA THR A 227 -2.46 6.44 -26.45
C THR A 227 -3.65 6.60 -25.51
N ASP A 228 -4.09 7.85 -25.27
CA ASP A 228 -5.15 8.21 -24.31
C ASP A 228 -4.87 7.75 -22.87
N LYS A 229 -3.58 7.66 -22.49
CA LYS A 229 -3.15 7.30 -21.14
C LYS A 229 -2.22 8.37 -20.59
N CYS A 230 -2.38 8.72 -19.32
CA CYS A 230 -1.42 9.52 -18.58
C CYS A 230 -0.41 8.64 -17.82
N PHE A 231 0.58 9.26 -17.18
CA PHE A 231 1.54 8.53 -16.33
C PHE A 231 0.83 7.76 -15.21
N LEU A 232 -0.13 8.38 -14.51
CA LEU A 232 -0.84 7.73 -13.41
C LEU A 232 -1.65 6.51 -13.87
N ASP A 233 -2.26 6.57 -15.07
CA ASP A 233 -2.96 5.42 -15.68
C ASP A 233 -2.02 4.23 -15.87
N ARG A 234 -0.81 4.49 -16.37
CA ARG A 234 0.21 3.45 -16.59
C ARG A 234 0.68 2.87 -15.26
N VAL A 235 0.95 3.70 -14.26
CA VAL A 235 1.33 3.24 -12.92
C VAL A 235 0.22 2.38 -12.30
N LEU A 236 -1.05 2.78 -12.45
CA LEU A 236 -2.21 2.03 -11.95
C LEU A 236 -2.38 0.69 -12.67
N GLU A 237 -2.30 0.69 -14.01
CA GLU A 237 -2.42 -0.50 -14.84
C GLU A 237 -1.31 -1.52 -14.54
N GLN A 238 -0.05 -1.07 -14.50
CA GLN A 238 1.08 -1.94 -14.17
C GLN A 238 1.01 -2.43 -12.72
N SER A 239 0.58 -1.57 -11.78
CA SER A 239 0.34 -1.99 -10.40
C SER A 239 -0.71 -3.10 -10.32
N ASN A 240 -1.83 -2.96 -11.04
CA ASN A 240 -2.89 -3.96 -11.08
C ASN A 240 -2.46 -5.25 -11.78
N ARG A 241 -1.72 -5.14 -12.88
CA ARG A 241 -1.16 -6.29 -13.60
C ARG A 241 -0.22 -7.07 -12.70
N PHE A 242 0.70 -6.38 -12.03
CA PHE A 242 1.63 -7.00 -11.10
C PHE A 242 0.91 -7.64 -9.91
N SER A 243 -0.10 -7.00 -9.33
CA SER A 243 -0.90 -7.60 -8.25
C SER A 243 -1.65 -8.86 -8.70
N LYS A 244 -2.13 -8.90 -9.95
CA LYS A 244 -2.78 -10.09 -10.53
C LYS A 244 -1.79 -11.20 -10.84
N GLU A 245 -0.62 -10.87 -11.40
CA GLU A 245 0.45 -11.83 -11.70
C GLU A 245 1.01 -12.42 -10.39
N LEU A 246 1.31 -11.58 -9.40
CA LEU A 246 1.77 -12.03 -8.08
C LEU A 246 0.68 -12.84 -7.34
N GLY A 247 -0.59 -12.47 -7.50
CA GLY A 247 -1.71 -13.24 -6.96
C GLY A 247 -1.85 -14.62 -7.62
N LYS A 248 -1.67 -14.70 -8.94
CA LYS A 248 -1.71 -15.96 -9.68
C LYS A 248 -0.51 -16.85 -9.35
N ASP A 249 0.70 -16.30 -9.34
CA ASP A 249 1.91 -17.03 -8.96
C ASP A 249 1.81 -17.53 -7.51
N LEU A 250 1.26 -16.71 -6.60
CA LEU A 250 1.01 -17.15 -5.22
C LEU A 250 -0.03 -18.27 -5.17
N GLN A 251 -1.11 -18.18 -5.93
CA GLN A 251 -2.14 -19.21 -5.99
C GLN A 251 -1.58 -20.53 -6.54
N ASP A 252 -0.83 -20.48 -7.64
CA ASP A 252 -0.20 -21.66 -8.26
C ASP A 252 0.84 -22.27 -7.31
N ASN A 253 1.62 -21.45 -6.60
CA ASN A 253 2.56 -21.91 -5.59
C ASN A 253 1.88 -22.54 -4.38
N ILE A 254 0.75 -22.00 -3.90
CA ILE A 254 -0.05 -22.59 -2.83
C ILE A 254 -0.60 -23.94 -3.26
N TYR A 255 -1.18 -24.02 -4.47
CA TYR A 255 -1.71 -25.28 -5.00
C TYR A 255 -0.61 -26.35 -5.12
N ASN A 256 0.55 -25.98 -5.69
CA ASN A 256 1.69 -26.88 -5.81
C ASN A 256 2.23 -27.31 -4.44
N ALA A 257 2.28 -26.41 -3.46
CA ALA A 257 2.72 -26.75 -2.10
C ALA A 257 1.75 -27.72 -1.42
N ILE A 258 0.43 -27.50 -1.51
CA ILE A 258 -0.58 -28.44 -0.98
C ILE A 258 -0.44 -29.80 -1.64
N LYS A 259 -0.28 -29.84 -2.97
CA LYS A 259 -0.08 -31.09 -3.71
C LYS A 259 1.17 -31.84 -3.23
N LEU A 260 2.31 -31.16 -3.12
CA LEU A 260 3.56 -31.78 -2.65
C LEU A 260 3.46 -32.29 -1.21
N LEU A 261 2.77 -31.55 -0.32
CA LEU A 261 2.52 -31.98 1.05
C LEU A 261 1.61 -33.21 1.09
N ALA A 262 0.52 -33.21 0.31
CA ALA A 262 -0.42 -34.33 0.24
C ALA A 262 0.24 -35.59 -0.31
N GLU A 263 1.05 -35.45 -1.37
CA GLU A 263 1.86 -36.54 -1.93
C GLU A 263 2.85 -37.08 -0.89
N GLY A 264 3.52 -36.20 -0.15
CA GLY A 264 4.43 -36.60 0.93
C GLY A 264 3.72 -37.37 2.06
N PHE A 265 2.52 -36.95 2.44
CA PHE A 265 1.73 -37.67 3.45
C PHE A 265 1.30 -39.05 2.97
N LEU A 266 0.88 -39.17 1.71
CA LEU A 266 0.48 -40.44 1.10
C LEU A 266 1.66 -41.41 0.90
N GLN A 267 2.85 -40.90 0.56
CA GLN A 267 4.04 -41.71 0.32
C GLN A 267 4.70 -42.22 1.61
N HIS A 268 4.34 -41.67 2.77
CA HIS A 268 4.88 -42.10 4.05
C HIS A 268 4.00 -43.20 4.66
N ASP A 269 4.31 -44.46 4.34
CA ASP A 269 3.56 -45.66 4.77
C ASP A 269 3.12 -45.66 6.26
N PRO A 270 3.94 -45.21 7.23
CA PRO A 270 3.53 -45.15 8.64
C PRO A 270 2.30 -44.29 8.94
N ASN A 271 1.94 -43.34 8.06
CA ASN A 271 0.74 -42.52 8.23
C ASN A 271 -0.56 -43.32 8.03
N ASN A 272 -0.49 -44.49 7.38
CA ASN A 272 -1.65 -45.35 7.09
C ASN A 272 -2.83 -44.57 6.46
N LEU A 273 -2.51 -43.82 5.39
CA LEU A 273 -3.44 -42.98 4.64
C LEU A 273 -3.82 -43.64 3.31
N ASP A 274 -5.07 -43.47 2.90
CA ASP A 274 -5.60 -43.96 1.63
C ASP A 274 -6.55 -42.93 1.00
N GLU A 275 -7.07 -43.23 -0.19
CA GLU A 275 -7.99 -42.36 -0.94
C GLU A 275 -9.32 -42.10 -0.22
N SER A 276 -9.68 -42.88 0.81
CA SER A 276 -10.88 -42.61 1.61
C SER A 276 -10.69 -41.46 2.61
N LYS A 277 -9.44 -41.03 2.84
CA LYS A 277 -9.06 -39.98 3.81
C LYS A 277 -8.64 -38.67 3.14
N LEU A 278 -9.07 -38.40 1.92
CA LEU A 278 -8.67 -37.20 1.15
C LEU A 278 -8.94 -35.88 1.90
N ASP A 279 -10.07 -35.76 2.60
CA ASP A 279 -10.39 -34.56 3.38
C ASP A 279 -9.37 -34.33 4.50
N LEU A 280 -8.98 -35.39 5.23
CA LEU A 280 -7.97 -35.32 6.28
C LEU A 280 -6.59 -34.95 5.70
N ILE A 281 -6.22 -35.52 4.56
CA ILE A 281 -4.96 -35.23 3.88
C ILE A 281 -4.94 -33.76 3.47
N HIS A 282 -5.99 -33.29 2.82
CA HIS A 282 -6.13 -31.91 2.37
C HIS A 282 -6.04 -30.93 3.54
N ASP A 283 -6.84 -31.13 4.59
CA ASP A 283 -6.88 -30.24 5.75
C ASP A 283 -5.55 -30.23 6.51
N SER A 284 -4.88 -31.38 6.60
CA SER A 284 -3.53 -31.49 7.17
C SER A 284 -2.50 -30.74 6.34
N SER A 285 -2.53 -30.89 5.00
CA SER A 285 -1.62 -30.19 4.09
C SER A 285 -1.83 -28.68 4.15
N LEU A 286 -3.09 -28.23 4.19
CA LEU A 286 -3.44 -26.82 4.30
C LEU A 286 -2.97 -26.23 5.63
N THR A 287 -3.22 -26.94 6.74
CA THR A 287 -2.76 -26.53 8.08
C THR A 287 -1.24 -26.40 8.13
N TYR A 288 -0.52 -27.39 7.59
CA TYR A 288 0.93 -27.38 7.55
C TYR A 288 1.49 -26.25 6.69
N LEU A 289 0.88 -25.98 5.53
CA LEU A 289 1.25 -24.84 4.69
C LEU A 289 1.06 -23.51 5.42
N TYR A 290 -0.05 -23.32 6.14
CA TYR A 290 -0.27 -22.10 6.91
C TYR A 290 0.76 -21.90 8.03
N ARG A 291 1.21 -22.98 8.68
CA ARG A 291 2.32 -22.92 9.66
C ARG A 291 3.59 -22.39 9.01
N LEU A 292 3.97 -22.92 7.85
CA LEU A 292 5.17 -22.47 7.12
C LEU A 292 5.06 -21.01 6.69
N ILE A 293 3.90 -20.60 6.15
CA ILE A 293 3.66 -19.20 5.75
C ILE A 293 3.76 -18.26 6.95
N PHE A 294 3.18 -18.65 8.10
CA PHE A 294 3.27 -17.86 9.33
C PHE A 294 4.72 -17.68 9.77
N VAL A 295 5.53 -18.74 9.77
CA VAL A 295 6.95 -18.66 10.14
C VAL A 295 7.73 -17.77 9.18
N PHE A 296 7.56 -17.96 7.86
CA PHE A 296 8.20 -17.08 6.87
C PHE A 296 7.83 -15.61 7.08
N TYR A 297 6.57 -15.35 7.44
CA TYR A 297 6.12 -14.01 7.77
C TYR A 297 6.76 -13.48 9.07
N ALA A 298 6.85 -14.30 10.10
CA ALA A 298 7.39 -13.94 11.40
C ALA A 298 8.92 -13.67 11.37
N GLU A 299 9.65 -14.36 10.49
CA GLU A 299 11.07 -14.15 10.23
C GLU A 299 11.37 -13.01 9.23
N SER A 300 10.34 -12.40 8.63
CA SER A 300 10.54 -11.31 7.67
C SER A 300 11.09 -10.05 8.36
N GLU A 301 11.99 -9.34 7.68
CA GLU A 301 12.56 -8.09 8.15
C GLU A 301 11.48 -7.08 8.60
N GLY A 302 11.68 -6.47 9.76
CA GLY A 302 10.80 -5.43 10.32
C GLY A 302 9.55 -5.94 11.03
N ARG A 303 9.43 -7.26 11.27
CA ARG A 303 8.36 -7.84 12.11
C ARG A 303 8.79 -8.08 13.55
N ASP A 304 10.06 -8.40 13.79
CA ASP A 304 10.65 -8.70 15.11
C ASP A 304 9.79 -9.67 15.96
N LEU A 305 9.13 -10.64 15.29
CA LEU A 305 8.29 -11.64 15.95
C LEU A 305 9.11 -12.84 16.43
N LEU A 306 10.07 -13.29 15.64
CA LEU A 306 11.01 -14.34 16.02
C LEU A 306 12.41 -13.73 16.09
N ASP A 307 13.23 -14.18 17.04
CA ASP A 307 14.56 -13.62 17.28
C ASP A 307 15.57 -14.18 16.26
N THR A 308 15.43 -13.77 14.99
CA THR A 308 16.30 -14.23 13.90
C THR A 308 17.74 -13.73 14.00
N LYS A 309 18.04 -12.84 14.96
CA LYS A 309 19.40 -12.34 15.22
C LYS A 309 20.12 -13.18 16.27
N ASN A 310 19.38 -13.95 17.05
CA ASN A 310 19.94 -14.90 18.01
C ASN A 310 20.55 -16.10 17.26
N GLU A 311 21.81 -16.40 17.55
CA GLU A 311 22.55 -17.47 16.87
C GLU A 311 21.94 -18.85 17.10
N ILE A 312 21.37 -19.11 18.29
CA ILE A 312 20.73 -20.38 18.62
C ILE A 312 19.45 -20.55 17.80
N TYR A 313 18.65 -19.48 17.68
CA TYR A 313 17.47 -19.49 16.81
C TYR A 313 17.85 -19.72 15.35
N ASP A 314 18.82 -18.95 14.84
CA ASP A 314 19.24 -19.02 13.45
C ASP A 314 19.75 -20.42 13.06
N GLN A 315 20.57 -21.04 13.92
CA GLN A 315 21.17 -22.34 13.63
C GLN A 315 20.20 -23.50 13.77
N ASN A 316 19.30 -23.46 14.76
CA ASN A 316 18.49 -24.64 15.12
C ASN A 316 17.04 -24.53 14.61
N TYR A 317 16.45 -23.33 14.62
CA TYR A 317 15.02 -23.15 14.43
C TYR A 317 14.66 -22.38 13.14
N SER A 318 15.53 -21.50 12.64
CA SER A 318 15.22 -20.63 11.50
C SER A 318 14.81 -21.40 10.25
N LEU A 319 13.59 -21.13 9.78
CA LEU A 319 13.05 -21.72 8.56
C LEU A 319 13.74 -21.16 7.32
N ASN A 320 14.10 -19.87 7.33
CA ASN A 320 14.88 -19.27 6.26
C ASN A 320 16.27 -19.91 6.13
N SER A 321 16.94 -20.21 7.24
CA SER A 321 18.25 -20.86 7.25
C SER A 321 18.15 -22.31 6.77
N LEU A 322 17.14 -23.05 7.24
CA LEU A 322 16.82 -24.39 6.74
C LEU A 322 16.54 -24.40 5.22
N LYS A 323 15.78 -23.44 4.72
CA LYS A 323 15.50 -23.30 3.28
C LYS A 323 16.78 -23.08 2.46
N GLN A 324 17.71 -22.24 2.91
CA GLN A 324 18.98 -22.03 2.21
C GLN A 324 19.85 -23.29 2.26
N GLU A 325 19.91 -23.97 3.40
CA GLU A 325 20.62 -25.23 3.54
C GLU A 325 20.11 -26.31 2.57
N ILE A 326 18.78 -26.49 2.48
CA ILE A 326 18.15 -27.40 1.53
C ILE A 326 18.48 -27.00 0.09
N LYS A 327 18.40 -25.71 -0.24
CA LYS A 327 18.69 -25.20 -1.59
C LYS A 327 20.13 -25.51 -2.02
N GLU A 328 21.11 -25.30 -1.15
CA GLU A 328 22.51 -25.63 -1.46
C GLU A 328 22.76 -27.13 -1.52
N GLU A 329 22.08 -27.92 -0.68
CA GLU A 329 22.16 -29.38 -0.69
C GLU A 329 21.62 -29.98 -2.00
N LEU A 330 20.51 -29.46 -2.51
CA LEU A 330 19.88 -29.92 -3.75
C LEU A 330 20.72 -29.66 -5.01
N LYS A 331 21.70 -28.74 -4.95
CA LYS A 331 22.63 -28.48 -6.06
C LYS A 331 23.77 -29.50 -6.13
N LYS A 332 23.99 -30.30 -5.07
CA LYS A 332 25.08 -31.27 -5.04
C LYS A 332 24.77 -32.46 -5.94
N SER A 333 25.81 -33.05 -6.54
CA SER A 333 25.67 -34.27 -7.37
C SER A 333 25.13 -35.47 -6.59
N THR A 334 25.37 -35.51 -5.28
CA THR A 334 24.84 -36.52 -4.37
C THR A 334 24.25 -35.84 -3.12
N PRO A 335 22.97 -35.42 -3.15
CA PRO A 335 22.31 -34.83 -1.99
C PRO A 335 22.26 -35.81 -0.81
N ARG A 336 22.40 -35.31 0.41
CA ARG A 336 22.40 -36.12 1.65
C ARG A 336 21.03 -36.64 2.07
N TYR A 337 19.94 -35.96 1.68
CA TYR A 337 18.60 -36.33 2.11
C TYR A 337 18.12 -37.63 1.44
N ARG A 338 17.43 -38.46 2.21
CA ARG A 338 16.85 -39.74 1.75
C ARG A 338 15.38 -39.81 2.15
N ALA A 339 14.56 -40.46 1.32
CA ALA A 339 13.11 -40.55 1.51
C ALA A 339 12.70 -41.24 2.84
N TRP A 340 13.57 -42.08 3.41
CA TRP A 340 13.34 -42.76 4.68
C TRP A 340 13.76 -41.94 5.92
N GLN A 341 14.28 -40.72 5.76
CA GLN A 341 14.72 -39.87 6.86
C GLN A 341 13.67 -38.80 7.19
N THR A 342 13.49 -38.51 8.48
CA THR A 342 12.53 -37.50 8.98
C THR A 342 13.20 -36.26 9.55
N ASN A 343 14.52 -36.13 9.49
CA ASN A 343 15.27 -35.05 10.16
C ASN A 343 14.74 -33.63 9.86
N LEU A 344 14.29 -33.37 8.62
CA LEU A 344 13.71 -32.08 8.24
C LEU A 344 12.34 -31.85 8.89
N TRP A 345 11.53 -32.89 8.96
CA TRP A 345 10.22 -32.87 9.63
C TRP A 345 10.39 -32.65 11.13
N ASP A 346 11.34 -33.35 11.75
CA ASP A 346 11.61 -33.26 13.19
C ASP A 346 12.06 -31.83 13.58
N ARG A 347 12.96 -31.23 12.79
CA ARG A 347 13.40 -29.83 12.99
C ARG A 347 12.24 -28.82 12.86
N LEU A 348 11.36 -29.00 11.87
CA LEU A 348 10.17 -28.15 11.72
C LEU A 348 9.18 -28.34 12.88
N ASN A 349 9.03 -29.56 13.37
CA ASN A 349 8.17 -29.87 14.51
C ASN A 349 8.70 -29.22 15.80
N GLU A 350 10.02 -29.24 16.04
CA GLU A 350 10.64 -28.53 17.15
C GLU A 350 10.39 -27.01 17.07
N LEU A 351 10.55 -26.41 15.90
CA LEU A 351 10.19 -25.00 15.68
C LEU A 351 8.71 -24.72 15.97
N PHE A 352 7.80 -25.57 15.51
CA PHE A 352 6.37 -25.40 15.76
C PHE A 352 6.03 -25.53 17.23
N GLN A 353 6.68 -26.44 17.97
CA GLN A 353 6.54 -26.53 19.42
C GLN A 353 7.11 -25.32 20.14
N LEU A 354 8.22 -24.76 19.67
CA LEU A 354 8.80 -23.52 20.20
C LEU A 354 7.83 -22.35 20.06
N ILE A 355 7.17 -22.24 18.91
CA ILE A 355 6.18 -21.19 18.67
C ILE A 355 4.91 -21.42 19.50
N ASP A 356 4.42 -22.66 19.61
CA ASP A 356 3.20 -22.99 20.36
C ASP A 356 3.40 -22.78 21.88
N LYS A 357 4.47 -23.36 22.43
CA LYS A 357 4.70 -23.40 23.88
C LYS A 357 5.53 -22.22 24.39
N GLY A 358 6.35 -21.61 23.54
CA GLY A 358 7.35 -20.63 23.94
C GLY A 358 8.61 -21.27 24.55
N SER A 359 9.73 -20.55 24.50
CA SER A 359 11.05 -21.08 24.89
C SER A 359 11.12 -21.48 26.37
N LYS A 360 10.49 -20.69 27.25
CA LYS A 360 10.41 -20.98 28.70
C LYS A 360 9.76 -22.32 29.02
N ASN A 361 8.65 -22.65 28.34
CA ASN A 361 7.95 -23.91 28.55
C ASN A 361 8.66 -25.11 27.90
N MET A 362 9.56 -24.85 26.95
CA MET A 362 10.48 -25.86 26.42
C MET A 362 11.72 -26.08 27.30
N GLY A 363 11.86 -25.33 28.41
CA GLY A 363 13.02 -25.42 29.29
C GLY A 363 14.28 -24.75 28.73
N ILE A 364 14.14 -23.88 27.73
CA ILE A 364 15.25 -23.11 27.18
C ILE A 364 15.49 -21.89 28.10
N PRO A 365 16.72 -21.70 28.62
CA PRO A 365 17.05 -20.54 29.44
C PRO A 365 16.80 -19.22 28.70
N GLU A 366 16.32 -18.20 29.41
CA GLU A 366 15.95 -16.91 28.82
C GLU A 366 17.18 -16.13 28.31
N GLU A 367 18.33 -16.38 28.92
CA GLU A 367 19.64 -15.87 28.50
C GLU A 367 20.12 -16.45 27.16
N ASP A 368 19.67 -17.66 26.81
CA ASP A 368 20.05 -18.35 25.59
C ASP A 368 19.10 -17.98 24.45
N LEU A 369 17.79 -18.09 24.67
CA LEU A 369 16.77 -17.75 23.68
C LEU A 369 15.42 -17.46 24.34
N TYR A 370 14.84 -16.30 24.05
CA TYR A 370 13.49 -15.95 24.47
C TYR A 370 12.52 -15.86 23.28
N ILE A 371 11.54 -16.76 23.25
CA ILE A 371 10.41 -16.71 22.31
C ILE A 371 9.12 -16.84 23.13
N PRO A 372 8.19 -15.87 23.07
CA PRO A 372 6.91 -15.98 23.76
C PRO A 372 6.01 -17.02 23.08
N PRO A 373 5.08 -17.67 23.81
CA PRO A 373 4.10 -18.56 23.21
C PRO A 373 3.12 -17.79 22.30
N TYR A 374 2.89 -18.31 21.09
CA TYR A 374 1.93 -17.77 20.13
C TYR A 374 0.61 -18.55 20.19
N ASN A 375 -0.29 -18.06 21.04
CA ASN A 375 -1.59 -18.68 21.28
C ASN A 375 -2.60 -18.39 20.16
N GLY A 376 -2.67 -19.29 19.17
CA GLY A 376 -3.61 -19.18 18.05
C GLY A 376 -4.23 -20.50 17.59
N GLY A 377 -3.94 -21.62 18.25
CA GLY A 377 -4.42 -22.96 17.86
C GLY A 377 -3.71 -23.55 16.64
N LEU A 378 -3.18 -22.72 15.74
CA LEU A 378 -2.53 -23.13 14.50
C LEU A 378 -1.37 -24.11 14.72
N PHE A 379 -0.58 -23.93 15.79
CA PHE A 379 0.60 -24.75 16.10
C PHE A 379 0.36 -25.86 17.14
N LYS A 380 -0.89 -26.05 17.60
CA LYS A 380 -1.23 -27.15 18.51
C LYS A 380 -1.01 -28.50 17.81
N THR A 381 -0.35 -29.44 18.50
CA THR A 381 0.09 -30.73 17.95
C THR A 381 -0.50 -31.96 18.63
N THR A 382 -1.38 -31.81 19.62
CA THR A 382 -2.03 -32.93 20.35
C THR A 382 -3.56 -32.91 20.25
N GLU A 383 -4.16 -34.10 20.09
CA GLU A 383 -5.60 -34.29 19.85
C GLU A 383 -6.51 -34.07 21.07
N GLU A 384 -5.99 -34.00 22.30
CA GLU A 384 -6.86 -33.89 23.50
C GLU A 384 -7.60 -32.53 23.64
N GLU A 385 -7.29 -31.53 22.80
CA GLU A 385 -8.04 -30.26 22.75
C GLU A 385 -8.48 -29.86 21.33
N ALA A 386 -8.44 -30.79 20.36
CA ALA A 386 -8.74 -30.51 18.96
C ALA A 386 -10.24 -30.66 18.58
N THR A 387 -11.16 -30.78 19.56
CA THR A 387 -12.61 -30.84 19.28
C THR A 387 -13.24 -29.46 19.01
N GLY A 388 -12.45 -28.39 18.92
CA GLY A 388 -12.90 -27.10 18.42
C GLY A 388 -13.00 -27.11 16.90
N LYS A 389 -14.10 -27.65 16.35
CA LYS A 389 -14.46 -27.45 14.93
C LYS A 389 -14.22 -25.97 14.55
N PRO A 390 -13.55 -25.67 13.41
CA PRO A 390 -13.57 -24.31 12.89
C PRO A 390 -15.02 -23.97 12.58
N THR A 391 -15.65 -23.13 13.40
CA THR A 391 -16.96 -22.59 13.11
C THR A 391 -16.82 -21.71 11.89
N ASN A 392 -17.32 -22.24 10.78
CA ASN A 392 -17.48 -21.56 9.52
C ASN A 392 -18.51 -20.43 9.73
N SER A 393 -18.09 -19.29 10.29
CA SER A 393 -18.96 -18.14 10.62
C SER A 393 -19.04 -17.09 9.51
N TYR A 394 -18.47 -17.35 8.32
CA TYR A 394 -18.53 -16.43 7.19
C TYR A 394 -19.18 -17.09 5.96
N ARG A 395 -20.42 -17.57 6.08
CA ARG A 395 -21.35 -17.72 4.94
C ARG A 395 -22.76 -18.06 5.42
N LYS A 396 -23.75 -17.27 4.94
CA LYS A 396 -25.20 -17.30 5.25
C LYS A 396 -25.50 -16.62 6.59
N THR A 397 -26.33 -15.59 6.71
CA THR A 397 -27.59 -15.24 6.04
C THR A 397 -27.93 -13.76 6.35
N LYS A 398 -28.24 -12.95 5.34
CA LYS A 398 -29.16 -11.82 5.48
C LYS A 398 -29.86 -11.58 4.15
N LEU A 399 -30.77 -12.50 3.85
CA LEU A 399 -31.86 -12.35 2.90
C LEU A 399 -33.04 -13.06 3.56
N GLU A 400 -34.17 -12.36 3.59
CA GLU A 400 -35.50 -12.81 4.03
C GLU A 400 -35.64 -12.94 5.57
N THR A 401 -36.62 -12.33 6.25
CA THR A 401 -38.02 -12.14 5.89
C THR A 401 -38.60 -10.86 6.47
N SER A 402 -39.29 -10.10 5.60
CA SER A 402 -40.47 -9.32 5.95
C SER A 402 -41.60 -10.28 6.35
N THR A 403 -42.18 -10.06 7.53
CA THR A 403 -43.63 -10.07 7.79
C THR A 403 -43.87 -9.37 9.12
#